data_AF-A0A7J8GDS7-F1
#
_entry.id   AF-A0A7J8GDS7-F1
#
_cell.length_a   1.000
_cell.length_b   1.000
_cell.length_c   1.000
_cell.angle_alpha   90.00
_cell.angle_beta   90.00
_cell.angle_gamma   90.00
#
_symmetry.space_group_name_H-M   'P 1'
#
loop_
_entity.id
_entity.type
_entity.pdbx_description
1 polymer ?
#
loop_
_entity_poly.entity_id
_entity_poly.type
_entity_poly.pdbx_seq_one_letter_code
_entity_poly.pdbx_strand_id
1 'polypeptide(L)'
;MSSVLHFYVRPSGHESAASGHTQRKLQGKLPELQSLKTELCYNVNWTAESLPSTEEMKKLMWLFGCPLLLDDVAQESWLISGSSDLLLEVGPRLNFSTPASTNIVSVCQAAGLGTVDRVEITRRYLLSFTHPPSAEMETIALATLHDRMTEQHFPCPIQSFSLGRIPTPLDGPINILAEGRPALERANQELGLALDSWDLDFYTKRFQELQRNPSIVEAFDLAQSNSEHSRHWFFKGQLHLDGQELAQSLFESIMSTQASSNPNNVLKFCDNSSAIQGREVQFLRPEDPTQPSCFRQQQGLRHVVFTAETHNFPTGVAPFCGATTGTGGRIRDVQCTGRGAHVVAGTAGYCFGNLHIPGYSLPWEDLSFQYPRNLARPLKIAIEASNGASDYGNKFGEPVLAGFARSLGLQLPDGQRREWIKPIMFSGGIGSMEAEHVSKEPPEPGMDVVKVGGLLLRHNLSGRFESRWATVRVGPGPALMLRGMEGAVLPVWSAHGEGYMAFSSPELQAQIEAKGLAPLHWADDDGNPTEQYPLNPNGSPGGVAGVCSPDGRHLALMPHPERAVRPWQWAWRPPPFDTLTTSPWLQLFINARNWTQEGGC
;
A
#
# COMPACT_ATOMS: atom_id res chain seq x y z
N MET A 1 -2.38 -18.42 21.41
CA MET A 1 -3.26 -18.38 20.22
C MET A 1 -3.79 -16.97 20.11
N SER A 2 -3.70 -16.30 18.95
CA SER A 2 -4.27 -14.96 18.79
C SER A 2 -5.79 -15.02 18.91
N SER A 3 -6.36 -14.22 19.82
CA SER A 3 -7.82 -14.10 19.94
C SER A 3 -8.29 -12.90 19.11
N VAL A 4 -9.34 -13.08 18.30
CA VAL A 4 -10.01 -11.95 17.68
C VAL A 4 -11.06 -11.41 18.67
N LEU A 5 -10.92 -10.14 19.04
CA LEU A 5 -11.89 -9.43 19.86
C LEU A 5 -12.87 -8.70 18.95
N HIS A 6 -14.15 -8.70 19.32
CA HIS A 6 -15.20 -8.04 18.56
C HIS A 6 -15.74 -6.86 19.35
N PHE A 7 -15.74 -5.68 18.72
CA PHE A 7 -16.34 -4.47 19.27
C PHE A 7 -17.42 -4.00 18.32
N TYR A 8 -18.66 -4.22 18.72
CA TYR A 8 -19.85 -3.80 18.01
C TYR A 8 -20.07 -2.32 18.29
N VAL A 9 -20.42 -1.53 17.26
CA VAL A 9 -20.73 -0.10 17.39
C VAL A 9 -22.11 0.22 16.84
N ARG A 10 -22.92 0.93 17.63
CA ARG A 10 -24.25 1.38 17.20
C ARG A 10 -24.11 2.51 16.18
N PRO A 11 -24.94 2.52 15.12
CA PRO A 11 -24.92 3.61 14.18
C PRO A 11 -25.26 4.93 14.86
N SER A 12 -24.36 5.91 14.77
CA SER A 12 -24.63 7.29 15.20
C SER A 12 -25.57 7.99 14.21
N GLY A 13 -26.12 9.16 14.57
CA GLY A 13 -27.15 9.86 13.77
C GLY A 13 -26.78 10.19 12.31
N HIS A 14 -25.51 10.20 11.91
CA HIS A 14 -25.10 10.33 10.51
C HIS A 14 -25.21 9.01 9.73
N GLU A 15 -25.02 7.86 10.39
CA GLU A 15 -25.12 6.53 9.79
C GLU A 15 -26.57 6.07 9.60
N SER A 16 -27.54 6.69 10.28
CA SER A 16 -28.97 6.47 10.02
C SER A 16 -29.38 6.90 8.62
N ALA A 17 -28.78 7.98 8.09
CA ALA A 17 -29.03 8.46 6.73
C ALA A 17 -28.47 7.49 5.67
N ALA A 18 -27.27 6.95 5.90
CA ALA A 18 -26.68 5.90 5.08
C ALA A 18 -27.50 4.59 5.13
N SER A 19 -28.03 4.25 6.31
CA SER A 19 -28.92 3.10 6.51
C SER A 19 -30.24 3.29 5.75
N GLY A 20 -30.80 4.50 5.71
CA GLY A 20 -32.00 4.81 4.92
C GLY A 20 -31.78 4.75 3.41
N HIS A 21 -30.59 5.06 2.89
CA HIS A 21 -30.25 4.83 1.48
C HIS A 21 -30.14 3.32 1.18
N THR A 22 -29.41 2.59 2.02
CA THR A 22 -29.25 1.13 1.89
C THR A 22 -30.59 0.40 1.96
N GLN A 23 -31.47 0.80 2.88
CA GLN A 23 -32.82 0.23 3.00
C GLN A 23 -33.63 0.46 1.71
N ARG A 24 -33.65 1.68 1.16
CA ARG A 24 -34.36 1.97 -0.11
C ARG A 24 -33.80 1.16 -1.28
N LYS A 25 -32.47 1.03 -1.36
CA LYS A 25 -31.79 0.22 -2.39
C LYS A 25 -32.17 -1.26 -2.29
N LEU A 26 -32.26 -1.79 -1.07
CA LEU A 26 -32.70 -3.17 -0.84
C LEU A 26 -34.19 -3.33 -1.12
N GLN A 27 -35.07 -2.44 -0.66
CA GLN A 27 -36.52 -2.48 -0.90
C GLN A 27 -36.86 -2.46 -2.40
N GLY A 28 -36.08 -1.73 -3.22
CA GLY A 28 -36.24 -1.75 -4.68
C GLY A 28 -35.97 -3.10 -5.34
N LYS A 29 -35.26 -4.01 -4.66
CA LYS A 29 -34.97 -5.38 -5.15
C LYS A 29 -35.69 -6.47 -4.34
N LEU A 30 -36.05 -6.16 -3.10
CA LEU A 30 -36.70 -7.02 -2.12
C LEU A 30 -37.91 -6.26 -1.56
N PRO A 31 -39.05 -6.25 -2.28
CA PRO A 31 -40.24 -5.50 -1.88
C PRO A 31 -40.82 -5.92 -0.52
N GLU A 32 -40.51 -7.15 -0.09
CA GLU A 32 -40.96 -7.76 1.18
C GLU A 32 -40.16 -7.28 2.41
N LEU A 33 -39.07 -6.52 2.20
CA LEU A 33 -38.23 -5.99 3.29
C LEU A 33 -38.98 -4.92 4.10
N GLN A 34 -39.26 -5.23 5.37
CA GLN A 34 -39.96 -4.32 6.27
C GLN A 34 -39.03 -3.29 6.91
N SER A 35 -37.89 -3.76 7.45
CA SER A 35 -36.97 -2.90 8.17
C SER A 35 -35.53 -3.36 8.03
N LEU A 36 -34.60 -2.41 8.20
CA LEU A 36 -33.16 -2.64 8.20
C LEU A 36 -32.57 -2.04 9.46
N LYS A 37 -31.84 -2.85 10.23
CA LYS A 37 -30.94 -2.38 11.29
C LYS A 37 -29.50 -2.68 10.89
N THR A 38 -28.60 -1.79 11.30
CA THR A 38 -27.17 -1.88 10.98
C THR A 38 -26.34 -1.79 12.25
N GLU A 39 -25.14 -2.34 12.19
CA GLU A 39 -24.15 -2.33 13.26
C GLU A 39 -22.76 -2.45 12.61
N LEU A 40 -21.77 -1.72 13.12
CA LEU A 40 -20.37 -1.92 12.73
C LEU A 40 -19.72 -2.89 13.71
N CYS A 41 -18.72 -3.65 13.26
CA CYS A 41 -17.91 -4.47 14.14
C CYS A 41 -16.43 -4.23 13.83
N TYR A 42 -15.68 -3.76 14.83
CA TYR A 42 -14.23 -3.75 14.80
C TYR A 42 -13.73 -5.13 15.25
N ASN A 43 -13.11 -5.85 14.32
CA ASN A 43 -12.49 -7.14 14.54
C ASN A 43 -11.02 -6.89 14.83
N VAL A 44 -10.61 -7.08 16.07
CA VAL A 44 -9.30 -6.68 16.57
C VAL A 44 -8.47 -7.94 16.79
N ASN A 45 -7.35 -8.05 16.08
CA ASN A 45 -6.39 -9.12 16.36
C ASN A 45 -5.62 -8.76 17.63
N TRP A 46 -5.86 -9.53 18.68
CA TRP A 46 -5.15 -9.39 19.94
C TRP A 46 -4.06 -10.45 20.03
N THR A 47 -2.81 -10.00 20.00
CA THR A 47 -1.64 -10.90 19.93
C THR A 47 -1.18 -11.40 21.29
N ALA A 48 -1.66 -10.80 22.39
CA ALA A 48 -1.30 -11.23 23.74
C ALA A 48 -2.03 -12.53 24.15
N GLU A 49 -1.40 -13.32 25.03
CA GLU A 49 -1.99 -14.56 25.52
C GLU A 49 -3.14 -14.34 26.52
N SER A 50 -3.04 -13.29 27.33
CA SER A 50 -4.11 -12.87 28.24
C SER A 50 -5.08 -11.92 27.55
N LEU A 51 -6.36 -11.96 27.96
CA LEU A 51 -7.34 -10.95 27.55
C LEU A 51 -6.89 -9.54 27.98
N PRO A 52 -7.39 -8.47 27.31
CA PRO A 52 -7.06 -7.11 27.69
C PRO A 52 -7.44 -6.83 29.16
N SER A 53 -6.57 -6.12 29.87
CA SER A 53 -6.87 -5.61 31.21
C SER A 53 -8.07 -4.67 31.19
N THR A 54 -8.65 -4.38 32.34
CA THR A 54 -9.78 -3.45 32.44
C THR A 54 -9.47 -2.06 31.87
N GLU A 55 -8.24 -1.57 32.02
CA GLU A 55 -7.83 -0.27 31.46
C GLU A 55 -7.59 -0.34 29.95
N GLU A 56 -7.00 -1.41 29.43
CA GLU A 56 -6.86 -1.61 27.98
C GLU A 56 -8.22 -1.78 27.30
N MET A 57 -9.14 -2.49 27.94
CA MET A 57 -10.51 -2.65 27.47
C MET A 57 -11.22 -1.30 27.40
N LYS A 58 -11.09 -0.46 28.45
CA LYS A 58 -11.63 0.91 28.43
C LYS A 58 -11.04 1.74 27.29
N LYS A 59 -9.72 1.66 27.05
CA LYS A 59 -9.08 2.35 25.93
C LYS A 59 -9.61 1.88 24.57
N LEU A 60 -9.75 0.57 24.38
CA LEU A 60 -10.29 -0.01 23.14
C LEU A 60 -11.73 0.43 22.91
N MET A 61 -12.59 0.34 23.93
CA MET A 61 -13.97 0.83 23.86
C MET A 61 -14.03 2.33 23.55
N TRP A 62 -13.16 3.14 24.16
CA TRP A 62 -13.09 4.57 23.88
C TRP A 62 -12.61 4.89 22.47
N LEU A 63 -11.60 4.16 21.96
CA LEU A 63 -11.05 4.38 20.62
C LEU A 63 -12.02 4.00 19.49
N PHE A 64 -12.84 2.97 19.70
CA PHE A 64 -13.82 2.53 18.71
C PHE A 64 -15.18 3.25 18.84
N GLY A 65 -15.39 4.00 19.91
CA GLY A 65 -16.60 4.75 20.17
C GLY A 65 -16.57 6.17 19.60
N CYS A 66 -17.74 6.78 19.49
CA CYS A 66 -17.87 8.18 19.14
C CYS A 66 -17.58 9.04 20.39
N PRO A 67 -16.66 10.03 20.32
CA PRO A 67 -16.40 10.92 21.46
C PRO A 67 -17.61 11.73 21.94
N LEU A 68 -18.68 11.77 21.14
CA LEU A 68 -19.91 12.52 21.42
C LEU A 68 -21.05 11.63 21.98
N LEU A 69 -20.87 10.31 21.98
CA LEU A 69 -21.85 9.36 22.48
C LEU A 69 -21.25 8.59 23.66
N LEU A 70 -22.09 8.22 24.62
CA LEU A 70 -21.72 7.30 25.69
C LEU A 70 -22.32 5.93 25.38
N ASP A 71 -21.57 4.87 25.71
CA ASP A 71 -22.00 3.47 25.62
C ASP A 71 -22.48 3.03 24.22
N ASP A 72 -21.86 3.58 23.18
CA ASP A 72 -22.15 3.25 21.77
C ASP A 72 -21.32 2.07 21.24
N VAL A 73 -20.40 1.53 22.05
CA VAL A 73 -19.58 0.34 21.79
C VAL A 73 -19.89 -0.77 22.79
N ALA A 74 -20.03 -2.00 22.32
CA ALA A 74 -20.19 -3.19 23.18
C ALA A 74 -19.39 -4.39 22.66
N GLN A 75 -19.14 -5.35 23.54
CA GLN A 75 -18.53 -6.64 23.16
C GLN A 75 -19.56 -7.68 22.71
N GLU A 76 -20.85 -7.37 22.85
CA GLU A 76 -21.95 -8.18 22.37
C GLU A 76 -22.77 -7.40 21.34
N SER A 77 -23.22 -8.11 20.31
CA SER A 77 -24.04 -7.57 19.23
C SER A 77 -25.40 -7.11 19.77
N TRP A 78 -25.86 -5.91 19.40
CA TRP A 78 -27.23 -5.46 19.68
C TRP A 78 -28.24 -5.98 18.66
N LEU A 79 -27.77 -6.54 17.55
CA LEU A 79 -28.63 -7.20 16.58
C LEU A 79 -29.03 -8.58 17.10
N ILE A 80 -30.34 -8.75 17.37
CA ILE A 80 -30.95 -10.01 17.80
C ILE A 80 -31.87 -10.46 16.66
N SER A 81 -31.58 -11.62 16.06
CA SER A 81 -32.35 -12.16 14.94
C SER A 81 -33.51 -13.06 15.41
N GLY A 82 -34.71 -12.78 14.92
CA GLY A 82 -35.87 -13.66 15.02
C GLY A 82 -35.99 -14.63 13.84
N SER A 83 -37.07 -15.42 13.82
CA SER A 83 -37.32 -16.45 12.79
C SER A 83 -37.63 -15.90 11.39
N SER A 84 -37.98 -14.62 11.29
CA SER A 84 -38.28 -13.92 10.03
C SER A 84 -37.21 -12.88 9.66
N ASP A 85 -36.04 -12.96 10.29
CA ASP A 85 -34.94 -12.04 10.06
C ASP A 85 -33.77 -12.72 9.33
N LEU A 86 -33.00 -11.93 8.59
CA LEU A 86 -31.74 -12.32 7.99
C LEU A 86 -30.62 -11.44 8.54
N LEU A 87 -29.65 -12.05 9.22
CA LEU A 87 -28.45 -11.38 9.71
C LEU A 87 -27.28 -11.65 8.75
N LEU A 88 -26.72 -10.59 8.17
CA LEU A 88 -25.59 -10.68 7.24
C LEU A 88 -24.42 -9.85 7.76
N GLU A 89 -23.21 -10.39 7.70
CA GLU A 89 -21.98 -9.67 8.02
C GLU A 89 -21.06 -9.63 6.80
N VAL A 90 -20.66 -8.43 6.38
CA VAL A 90 -19.76 -8.24 5.23
C VAL A 90 -18.62 -7.32 5.60
N GLY A 91 -17.45 -7.52 5.02
CA GLY A 91 -16.30 -6.67 5.23
C GLY A 91 -15.14 -7.03 4.31
N PRO A 92 -13.94 -6.49 4.54
CA PRO A 92 -12.83 -6.67 3.62
C PRO A 92 -12.42 -8.13 3.48
N ARG A 93 -11.92 -8.49 2.30
CA ARG A 93 -11.25 -9.77 2.12
C ARG A 93 -10.00 -9.80 3.01
N LEU A 94 -9.80 -10.88 3.77
CA LEU A 94 -8.74 -10.94 4.79
C LEU A 94 -7.32 -11.11 4.21
N ASN A 95 -7.18 -11.23 2.89
CA ASN A 95 -5.91 -11.41 2.19
C ASN A 95 -5.06 -10.15 2.06
N PHE A 96 -5.60 -8.99 2.45
CA PHE A 96 -4.85 -7.75 2.55
C PHE A 96 -5.34 -6.97 3.77
N SER A 97 -4.47 -6.11 4.31
CA SER A 97 -4.86 -5.14 5.33
C SER A 97 -5.46 -3.92 4.67
N THR A 98 -6.60 -3.44 5.18
CA THR A 98 -7.21 -2.21 4.66
C THR A 98 -6.41 -0.97 5.10
N PRO A 99 -6.50 0.17 4.37
CA PRO A 99 -5.92 1.43 4.85
C PRO A 99 -6.48 1.85 6.22
N ALA A 100 -7.75 1.53 6.50
CA ALA A 100 -8.36 1.75 7.81
C ALA A 100 -7.65 0.93 8.89
N SER A 101 -7.36 -0.36 8.63
CA SER A 101 -6.58 -1.22 9.52
C SER A 101 -5.23 -0.60 9.87
N THR A 102 -4.45 -0.18 8.87
CA THR A 102 -3.13 0.43 9.10
C THR A 102 -3.21 1.69 9.97
N ASN A 103 -4.19 2.56 9.71
CA ASN A 103 -4.36 3.79 10.48
C ASN A 103 -4.84 3.51 11.91
N ILE A 104 -5.80 2.60 12.09
CA ILE A 104 -6.32 2.23 13.41
C ILE A 104 -5.23 1.57 14.24
N VAL A 105 -4.45 0.66 13.66
CA VAL A 105 -3.31 0.04 14.33
C VAL A 105 -2.30 1.10 14.77
N SER A 106 -1.99 2.09 13.91
CA SER A 106 -1.12 3.22 14.28
C SER A 106 -1.67 4.02 15.46
N VAL A 107 -2.99 4.28 15.49
CA VAL A 107 -3.66 4.95 16.62
C VAL A 107 -3.62 4.10 17.89
N CYS A 108 -3.89 2.80 17.79
CA CYS A 108 -3.79 1.86 18.91
C CYS A 108 -2.37 1.84 19.48
N GLN A 109 -1.35 1.78 18.62
CA GLN A 109 0.06 1.85 19.02
C GLN A 109 0.37 3.17 19.74
N ALA A 110 -0.07 4.30 19.21
CA ALA A 110 0.09 5.61 19.85
C ALA A 110 -0.64 5.73 21.21
N ALA A 111 -1.75 5.01 21.39
CA ALA A 111 -2.50 4.93 22.65
C ALA A 111 -1.92 3.93 23.67
N GLY A 112 -0.81 3.25 23.32
CA GLY A 112 -0.14 2.25 24.14
C GLY A 112 -0.76 0.85 24.07
N LEU A 113 -1.57 0.56 23.05
CA LEU A 113 -2.16 -0.76 22.78
C LEU A 113 -1.33 -1.52 21.74
N GLY A 114 -0.04 -1.74 22.03
CA GLY A 114 0.91 -2.34 21.09
C GLY A 114 0.68 -3.82 20.76
N THR A 115 -0.25 -4.47 21.46
CA THR A 115 -0.70 -5.85 21.25
C THR A 115 -1.68 -5.99 20.08
N VAL A 116 -2.21 -4.87 19.58
CA VAL A 116 -3.07 -4.81 18.39
C VAL A 116 -2.20 -4.66 17.15
N ASP A 117 -2.13 -5.70 16.32
CA ASP A 117 -1.35 -5.70 15.07
C ASP A 117 -2.21 -5.64 13.80
N ARG A 118 -3.51 -5.89 13.92
CA ARG A 118 -4.48 -5.78 12.83
C ARG A 118 -5.89 -5.47 13.36
N VAL A 119 -6.59 -4.57 12.68
CA VAL A 119 -8.02 -4.29 12.95
C VAL A 119 -8.78 -4.20 11.64
N GLU A 120 -9.80 -5.03 11.43
CA GLU A 120 -10.67 -4.92 10.26
C GLU A 120 -12.11 -4.59 10.67
N ILE A 121 -12.74 -3.70 9.91
CA ILE A 121 -14.11 -3.27 10.16
C ILE A 121 -15.05 -4.08 9.27
N THR A 122 -16.01 -4.76 9.88
CA THR A 122 -17.14 -5.40 9.18
C THR A 122 -18.43 -4.62 9.44
N ARG A 123 -19.39 -4.76 8.53
CA ARG A 123 -20.72 -4.17 8.60
C ARG A 123 -21.75 -5.29 8.72
N ARG A 124 -22.61 -5.18 9.71
CA ARG A 124 -23.65 -6.15 10.03
C ARG A 124 -25.01 -5.56 9.70
N TYR A 125 -25.87 -6.36 9.08
CA TYR A 125 -27.19 -5.97 8.59
C TYR A 125 -28.21 -6.98 9.10
N LEU A 126 -29.20 -6.51 9.85
CA LEU A 126 -30.37 -7.29 10.23
C LEU A 126 -31.56 -6.83 9.39
N LEU A 127 -31.98 -7.68 8.46
CA LEU A 127 -33.09 -7.45 7.56
C LEU A 127 -34.32 -8.19 8.09
N SER A 128 -35.42 -7.47 8.30
CA SER A 128 -36.67 -8.07 8.78
C SER A 128 -37.71 -8.20 7.66
N PHE A 129 -38.32 -9.38 7.56
CA PHE A 129 -39.31 -9.72 6.53
C PHE A 129 -40.64 -10.14 7.16
N THR A 130 -41.71 -10.13 6.35
CA THR A 130 -43.02 -10.68 6.74
C THR A 130 -43.01 -12.19 6.98
N HIS A 131 -42.17 -12.90 6.23
CA HIS A 131 -42.02 -14.36 6.26
C HIS A 131 -40.53 -14.73 6.30
N PRO A 132 -40.18 -15.96 6.71
CA PRO A 132 -38.79 -16.41 6.67
C PRO A 132 -38.15 -16.21 5.29
N PRO A 133 -36.97 -15.56 5.22
CA PRO A 133 -36.34 -15.22 3.94
C PRO A 133 -35.84 -16.46 3.22
N SER A 134 -35.94 -16.46 1.88
CA SER A 134 -35.39 -17.53 1.05
C SER A 134 -33.89 -17.33 0.78
N ALA A 135 -33.20 -18.39 0.36
CA ALA A 135 -31.79 -18.32 -0.06
C ALA A 135 -31.56 -17.37 -1.26
N GLU A 136 -32.58 -17.18 -2.11
CA GLU A 136 -32.54 -16.22 -3.21
C GLU A 136 -32.53 -14.77 -2.68
N MET A 137 -33.33 -14.47 -1.66
CA MET A 137 -33.36 -13.16 -1.02
C MET A 137 -32.02 -12.83 -0.36
N GLU A 138 -31.39 -13.82 0.31
CA GLU A 138 -30.05 -13.69 0.86
C GLU A 138 -29.02 -13.35 -0.22
N THR A 139 -29.04 -14.07 -1.34
CA THR A 139 -28.14 -13.83 -2.47
C THR A 139 -28.30 -12.42 -3.04
N ILE A 140 -29.54 -11.95 -3.20
CA ILE A 140 -29.86 -10.59 -3.68
C ILE A 140 -29.38 -9.53 -2.69
N ALA A 141 -29.58 -9.75 -1.39
CA ALA A 141 -29.15 -8.85 -0.32
C ALA A 141 -27.61 -8.75 -0.30
N LEU A 142 -26.89 -9.88 -0.28
CA LEU A 142 -25.44 -9.92 -0.29
C LEU A 142 -24.85 -9.20 -1.51
N ALA A 143 -25.37 -9.48 -2.72
CA ALA A 143 -24.93 -8.82 -3.94
C ALA A 143 -25.20 -7.29 -3.96
N THR A 144 -26.05 -6.80 -3.05
CA THR A 144 -26.39 -5.37 -2.92
C THR A 144 -25.57 -4.66 -1.85
N LEU A 145 -25.14 -5.39 -0.81
CA LEU A 145 -24.55 -4.88 0.43
C LEU A 145 -23.01 -4.84 0.47
N HIS A 146 -22.32 -5.67 -0.32
CA HIS A 146 -20.85 -5.68 -0.36
C HIS A 146 -20.30 -5.36 -1.75
N ASP A 147 -19.07 -4.85 -1.80
CA ASP A 147 -18.31 -4.75 -3.04
C ASP A 147 -17.60 -6.08 -3.32
N ARG A 148 -18.08 -6.82 -4.32
CA ARG A 148 -17.54 -8.15 -4.67
C ARG A 148 -16.03 -8.17 -4.93
N MET A 149 -15.42 -7.04 -5.28
CA MET A 149 -13.99 -6.97 -5.61
C MET A 149 -13.14 -6.93 -4.34
N THR A 150 -13.54 -6.16 -3.33
CA THR A 150 -12.73 -5.86 -2.14
C THR A 150 -13.28 -6.49 -0.86
N GLU A 151 -14.53 -6.93 -0.86
CA GLU A 151 -15.23 -7.44 0.32
C GLU A 151 -15.74 -8.87 0.12
N GLN A 152 -16.09 -9.50 1.23
CA GLN A 152 -16.67 -10.84 1.28
C GLN A 152 -17.74 -10.94 2.39
N HIS A 153 -18.56 -11.98 2.29
CA HIS A 153 -19.51 -12.37 3.33
C HIS A 153 -18.80 -13.19 4.43
N PHE A 154 -19.14 -12.92 5.68
CA PHE A 154 -18.69 -13.66 6.86
C PHE A 154 -19.89 -14.37 7.51
N PRO A 155 -20.09 -15.68 7.25
CA PRO A 155 -21.20 -16.44 7.82
C PRO A 155 -21.15 -16.59 9.35
N CYS A 156 -19.95 -16.39 9.91
CA CYS A 156 -19.71 -16.35 11.35
C CYS A 156 -18.72 -15.21 11.64
N PRO A 157 -18.70 -14.67 12.88
CA PRO A 157 -17.73 -13.66 13.28
C PRO A 157 -16.30 -14.12 12.99
N ILE A 158 -15.43 -13.18 12.59
CA ILE A 158 -14.05 -13.48 12.21
C ILE A 158 -13.31 -14.10 13.40
N GLN A 159 -12.94 -15.37 13.30
CA GLN A 159 -12.19 -16.05 14.37
C GLN A 159 -10.67 -15.91 14.21
N SER A 160 -10.19 -15.62 13.00
CA SER A 160 -8.77 -15.44 12.70
C SER A 160 -8.58 -14.62 11.43
N PHE A 161 -7.51 -13.83 11.41
CA PHE A 161 -7.02 -13.15 10.21
C PHE A 161 -6.13 -14.02 9.33
N SER A 162 -5.83 -15.25 9.76
CA SER A 162 -5.03 -16.21 8.99
C SER A 162 -5.89 -16.90 7.94
N LEU A 163 -5.44 -16.91 6.67
CA LEU A 163 -6.21 -17.44 5.55
C LEU A 163 -6.28 -18.97 5.45
N GLY A 164 -5.65 -19.73 6.36
CA GLY A 164 -5.73 -21.19 6.44
C GLY A 164 -5.15 -21.97 5.24
N ARG A 165 -4.82 -21.32 4.13
CA ARG A 165 -4.18 -21.91 2.93
C ARG A 165 -2.91 -21.15 2.60
N ILE A 166 -1.79 -21.84 2.70
CA ILE A 166 -0.49 -21.40 2.17
C ILE A 166 -0.51 -21.75 0.68
N PRO A 167 -0.43 -20.79 -0.25
CA PRO A 167 -0.22 -21.11 -1.65
C PRO A 167 1.09 -21.89 -1.79
N THR A 168 1.05 -23.05 -2.43
CA THR A 168 2.26 -23.75 -2.86
C THR A 168 3.09 -22.78 -3.71
N PRO A 169 4.38 -22.56 -3.41
CA PRO A 169 5.24 -21.76 -4.29
C PRO A 169 5.16 -22.30 -5.72
N LEU A 170 5.11 -21.42 -6.71
CA LEU A 170 5.32 -21.85 -8.09
C LEU A 170 6.75 -22.40 -8.18
N ASP A 171 6.88 -23.70 -8.43
CA ASP A 171 8.15 -24.41 -8.37
C ASP A 171 9.01 -24.15 -9.62
N GLY A 172 10.23 -23.67 -9.40
CA GLY A 172 11.35 -23.75 -10.35
C GLY A 172 11.45 -22.64 -11.42
N PRO A 173 12.64 -22.49 -12.05
CA PRO A 173 12.84 -21.57 -13.18
C PRO A 173 12.19 -22.11 -14.47
N ILE A 174 11.86 -21.23 -15.41
CA ILE A 174 11.24 -21.59 -16.69
C ILE A 174 12.30 -22.29 -17.56
N ASN A 175 12.07 -23.55 -17.92
CA ASN A 175 13.11 -24.43 -18.47
C ASN A 175 13.42 -24.23 -19.97
N ILE A 176 13.81 -23.01 -20.35
CA ILE A 176 14.15 -22.61 -21.71
C ILE A 176 15.35 -23.39 -22.29
N LEU A 177 16.33 -23.78 -21.46
CA LEU A 177 17.53 -24.47 -21.95
C LEU A 177 17.21 -25.88 -22.47
N ALA A 178 16.36 -26.63 -21.76
CA ALA A 178 16.02 -27.99 -22.17
C ALA A 178 14.86 -28.03 -23.18
N GLU A 179 13.89 -27.13 -23.03
CA GLU A 179 12.63 -27.20 -23.78
C GLU A 179 12.48 -26.10 -24.83
N GLY A 180 13.34 -25.09 -24.82
CA GLY A 180 13.30 -23.97 -25.76
C GLY A 180 12.09 -23.05 -25.55
N ARG A 181 11.66 -22.43 -26.65
CA ARG A 181 10.52 -21.50 -26.72
C ARG A 181 9.22 -22.06 -26.09
N PRO A 182 8.85 -23.34 -26.27
CA PRO A 182 7.67 -23.92 -25.63
C PRO A 182 7.59 -23.74 -24.10
N ALA A 183 8.72 -23.75 -23.38
CA ALA A 183 8.70 -23.51 -21.94
C ALA A 183 8.22 -22.09 -21.61
N LEU A 184 8.69 -21.10 -22.36
CA LEU A 184 8.30 -19.70 -22.16
C LEU A 184 6.86 -19.44 -22.63
N GLU A 185 6.39 -20.12 -23.68
CA GLU A 185 4.98 -20.06 -24.10
C GLU A 185 4.03 -20.54 -23.01
N ARG A 186 4.33 -21.68 -22.37
CA ARG A 186 3.51 -22.19 -21.26
C ARG A 186 3.54 -21.22 -20.08
N ALA A 187 4.73 -20.74 -19.69
CA ALA A 187 4.84 -19.74 -18.64
C ALA A 187 4.09 -18.44 -18.97
N ASN A 188 4.11 -17.98 -20.22
CA ASN A 188 3.37 -16.81 -20.68
C ASN A 188 1.85 -16.97 -20.50
N GLN A 189 1.32 -18.16 -20.79
CA GLN A 189 -0.11 -18.47 -20.60
C GLN A 189 -0.47 -18.64 -19.12
N GLU A 190 0.32 -19.39 -18.35
CA GLU A 190 0.04 -19.72 -16.95
C GLU A 190 0.20 -18.50 -16.03
N LEU A 191 1.22 -17.68 -16.26
CA LEU A 191 1.54 -16.50 -15.45
C LEU A 191 0.88 -15.21 -15.98
N GLY A 192 0.31 -15.24 -17.19
CA GLY A 192 -0.33 -14.08 -17.82
C GLY A 192 0.67 -12.96 -18.18
N LEU A 193 1.82 -13.31 -18.74
CA LEU A 193 2.90 -12.35 -19.06
C LEU A 193 2.57 -11.46 -20.27
N ALA A 194 1.61 -11.86 -21.10
CA ALA A 194 1.19 -11.14 -22.31
C ALA A 194 2.33 -10.82 -23.31
N LEU A 195 3.34 -11.69 -23.37
CA LEU A 195 4.42 -11.63 -24.36
C LEU A 195 3.88 -12.04 -25.73
N ASP A 196 4.26 -11.30 -26.77
CA ASP A 196 3.91 -11.65 -28.15
C ASP A 196 4.91 -12.64 -28.77
N SER A 197 4.70 -13.01 -30.04
CA SER A 197 5.57 -13.97 -30.72
C SER A 197 7.03 -13.49 -30.81
N TRP A 198 7.24 -12.19 -31.00
CA TRP A 198 8.57 -11.61 -31.12
C TRP A 198 9.27 -11.61 -29.76
N ASP A 199 8.57 -11.22 -28.70
CA ASP A 199 9.08 -11.27 -27.31
C ASP A 199 9.52 -12.69 -26.93
N LEU A 200 8.67 -13.68 -27.24
CA LEU A 200 8.96 -15.09 -26.95
C LEU A 200 10.23 -15.56 -27.65
N ASP A 201 10.42 -15.21 -28.93
CA ASP A 201 11.62 -15.55 -29.68
C ASP A 201 12.86 -14.83 -29.12
N PHE A 202 12.73 -13.53 -28.84
CA PHE A 202 13.80 -12.69 -28.33
C PHE A 202 14.30 -13.18 -26.96
N TYR A 203 13.41 -13.38 -25.99
CA TYR A 203 13.80 -13.81 -24.65
C TYR A 203 14.28 -15.25 -24.63
N THR A 204 13.67 -16.15 -25.40
CA THR A 204 14.17 -17.52 -25.55
C THR A 204 15.62 -17.52 -26.00
N LYS A 205 15.92 -16.80 -27.09
CA LYS A 205 17.28 -16.68 -27.61
C LYS A 205 18.21 -16.04 -26.58
N ARG A 206 17.77 -14.97 -25.90
CA ARG A 206 18.59 -14.24 -24.93
C ARG A 206 19.00 -15.11 -23.74
N PHE A 207 18.07 -15.88 -23.17
CA PHE A 207 18.37 -16.78 -22.06
C PHE A 207 19.22 -17.99 -22.49
N GLN A 208 19.08 -18.46 -23.73
CA GLN A 208 19.99 -19.44 -24.32
C GLN A 208 21.41 -18.90 -24.48
N GLU A 209 21.59 -17.66 -24.96
CA GLU A 209 22.90 -17.01 -25.03
C GLU A 209 23.55 -16.83 -23.64
N LEU A 210 22.73 -16.51 -22.64
CA LEU A 210 23.16 -16.41 -21.24
C LEU A 210 23.41 -17.76 -20.57
N GLN A 211 23.10 -18.88 -21.24
CA GLN A 211 23.26 -20.24 -20.75
C GLN A 211 22.60 -20.47 -19.37
N ARG A 212 21.43 -19.85 -19.14
CA ARG A 212 20.65 -20.03 -17.91
C ARG A 212 19.16 -19.89 -18.15
N ASN A 213 18.36 -20.59 -17.34
CA ASN A 213 16.91 -20.44 -17.33
C ASN A 213 16.49 -19.14 -16.59
N PRO A 214 15.47 -18.41 -17.07
CA PRO A 214 14.90 -17.31 -16.31
C PRO A 214 14.15 -17.78 -15.07
N SER A 215 14.30 -17.04 -13.99
CA SER A 215 13.37 -17.12 -12.87
C SER A 215 12.01 -16.53 -13.25
N ILE A 216 10.98 -16.93 -12.50
CA ILE A 216 9.63 -16.36 -12.63
C ILE A 216 9.65 -14.84 -12.43
N VAL A 217 10.45 -14.35 -11.48
CA VAL A 217 10.57 -12.91 -11.17
C VAL A 217 11.13 -12.15 -12.37
N GLU A 218 12.18 -12.67 -13.01
CA GLU A 218 12.75 -12.05 -14.21
C GLU A 218 11.75 -12.04 -15.37
N ALA A 219 10.99 -13.13 -15.56
CA ALA A 219 9.98 -13.19 -16.60
C ALA A 219 8.86 -12.14 -16.39
N PHE A 220 8.41 -11.96 -15.14
CA PHE A 220 7.46 -10.91 -14.79
C PHE A 220 8.03 -9.50 -15.00
N ASP A 221 9.25 -9.24 -14.54
CA ASP A 221 9.90 -7.93 -14.70
C ASP A 221 10.04 -7.56 -16.19
N LEU A 222 10.50 -8.49 -17.02
CA LEU A 222 10.63 -8.30 -18.47
C LEU A 222 9.29 -8.03 -19.13
N ALA A 223 8.23 -8.74 -18.74
CA ALA A 223 6.88 -8.53 -19.26
C ALA A 223 6.32 -7.15 -18.89
N GLN A 224 6.45 -6.72 -17.63
CA GLN A 224 5.97 -5.41 -17.18
C GLN A 224 6.76 -4.26 -17.81
N SER A 225 8.09 -4.40 -17.87
CA SER A 225 9.01 -3.40 -18.41
C SER A 225 8.90 -3.22 -19.93
N ASN A 226 8.37 -4.19 -20.67
CA ASN A 226 8.21 -4.11 -22.13
C ASN A 226 6.76 -4.00 -22.61
N SER A 227 5.81 -3.95 -21.68
CA SER A 227 4.41 -3.67 -22.01
C SER A 227 4.24 -2.33 -22.74
N GLU A 228 3.15 -2.21 -23.53
CA GLU A 228 2.80 -0.97 -24.22
C GLU A 228 2.71 0.22 -23.26
N HIS A 229 2.16 0.00 -22.06
CA HIS A 229 2.01 1.02 -21.04
C HIS A 229 3.36 1.59 -20.56
N SER A 230 4.42 0.78 -20.51
CA SER A 230 5.73 1.19 -20.04
C SER A 230 6.60 1.76 -21.17
N ARG A 231 6.63 1.10 -22.34
CA ARG A 231 7.54 1.46 -23.44
C ARG A 231 6.98 2.43 -24.46
N HIS A 232 5.66 2.55 -24.52
CA HIS A 232 4.93 3.42 -25.44
C HIS A 232 5.28 3.09 -26.91
N TRP A 233 5.20 1.82 -27.30
CA TRP A 233 5.59 1.38 -28.65
C TRP A 233 4.73 2.04 -29.72
N PHE A 234 3.43 2.24 -29.47
CA PHE A 234 2.56 2.93 -30.41
C PHE A 234 3.00 4.37 -30.69
N PHE A 235 3.46 5.09 -29.66
CA PHE A 235 3.90 6.48 -29.81
C PHE A 235 5.26 6.62 -30.48
N LYS A 236 6.13 5.61 -30.35
CA LYS A 236 7.48 5.60 -30.92
C LYS A 236 7.57 4.86 -32.27
N GLY A 237 6.53 4.12 -32.61
CA GLY A 237 6.47 3.32 -33.82
C GLY A 237 6.54 4.17 -35.08
N GLN A 238 7.04 3.56 -36.15
CA GLN A 238 6.99 4.12 -37.49
C GLN A 238 5.55 4.10 -38.00
N LEU A 239 5.06 5.24 -38.48
CA LEU A 239 3.68 5.38 -38.95
C LEU A 239 3.63 5.27 -40.47
N HIS A 240 2.65 4.51 -40.97
CA HIS A 240 2.30 4.44 -42.38
C HIS A 240 0.87 4.92 -42.54
N LEU A 241 0.64 6.04 -43.24
CA LEU A 241 -0.67 6.61 -43.52
C LEU A 241 -0.94 6.52 -45.02
N ASP A 242 -2.03 5.86 -45.42
CA ASP A 242 -2.41 5.65 -46.82
C ASP A 242 -1.28 5.08 -47.71
N GLY A 243 -0.46 4.19 -47.13
CA GLY A 243 0.68 3.56 -47.80
C GLY A 243 1.96 4.40 -47.87
N GLN A 244 1.98 5.58 -47.25
CA GLN A 244 3.16 6.43 -47.13
C GLN A 244 3.73 6.40 -45.72
N GLU A 245 5.03 6.14 -45.62
CA GLU A 245 5.76 6.25 -44.37
C GLU A 245 5.88 7.72 -43.95
N LEU A 246 5.48 8.04 -42.72
CA LEU A 246 5.66 9.36 -42.14
C LEU A 246 7.07 9.49 -41.57
N ALA A 247 7.69 10.65 -41.79
CA ALA A 247 9.09 10.91 -41.39
C ALA A 247 9.33 10.95 -39.88
N GLN A 248 8.27 11.09 -39.08
CA GLN A 248 8.35 11.21 -37.62
C GLN A 248 7.31 10.31 -36.97
N SER A 249 7.68 9.73 -35.83
CA SER A 249 6.75 9.09 -34.90
C SER A 249 5.82 10.12 -34.23
N LEU A 250 4.77 9.66 -33.54
CA LEU A 250 3.90 10.54 -32.75
C LEU A 250 4.69 11.26 -31.65
N PHE A 251 5.61 10.55 -31.00
CA PHE A 251 6.42 11.13 -29.92
C PHE A 251 7.36 12.22 -30.44
N GLU A 252 8.05 11.97 -31.56
CA GLU A 252 8.89 12.98 -32.20
C GLU A 252 8.08 14.19 -32.68
N SER A 253 6.87 13.96 -33.19
CA SER A 253 5.95 15.03 -33.58
C SER A 253 5.61 15.92 -32.37
N ILE A 254 5.37 15.35 -31.20
CA ILE A 254 5.15 16.09 -29.96
C ILE A 254 6.41 16.85 -29.55
N MET A 255 7.59 16.22 -29.59
CA MET A 255 8.86 16.87 -29.26
C MET A 255 9.18 18.04 -30.21
N SER A 256 8.77 17.95 -31.48
CA SER A 256 9.00 19.01 -32.49
C SER A 256 8.34 20.34 -32.13
N THR A 257 7.26 20.32 -31.33
CA THR A 257 6.59 21.54 -30.84
C THR A 257 7.52 22.44 -30.03
N GLN A 258 8.63 21.91 -29.51
CA GLN A 258 9.64 22.68 -28.79
C GLN A 258 10.37 23.70 -29.67
N ALA A 259 10.39 23.51 -31.00
CA ALA A 259 11.00 24.45 -31.92
C ALA A 259 10.17 25.74 -32.09
N SER A 260 8.86 25.70 -31.78
CA SER A 260 7.92 26.81 -31.98
C SER A 260 7.23 27.28 -30.70
N SER A 261 7.35 26.54 -29.59
CA SER A 261 6.80 26.91 -28.29
C SER A 261 7.62 27.99 -27.59
N ASN A 262 7.02 28.65 -26.60
CA ASN A 262 7.73 29.61 -25.74
C ASN A 262 8.98 28.97 -25.11
N PRO A 263 10.14 29.66 -25.09
CA PRO A 263 11.40 29.11 -24.60
C PRO A 263 11.50 29.19 -23.06
N ASN A 264 10.44 28.82 -22.34
CA ASN A 264 10.38 28.88 -20.87
C ASN A 264 10.35 27.49 -20.21
N ASN A 265 10.53 26.41 -20.97
CA ASN A 265 10.60 25.06 -20.42
C ASN A 265 11.92 24.85 -19.69
N VAL A 266 11.85 24.42 -18.43
CA VAL A 266 13.00 24.12 -17.56
C VAL A 266 13.25 22.61 -17.51
N LEU A 267 12.18 21.80 -17.52
CA LEU A 267 12.26 20.33 -17.63
C LEU A 267 11.29 19.82 -18.69
N LYS A 268 11.76 18.91 -19.55
CA LYS A 268 10.96 18.28 -20.62
C LYS A 268 11.55 16.92 -21.03
N PHE A 269 10.70 15.91 -21.15
CA PHE A 269 11.01 14.57 -21.68
C PHE A 269 12.18 13.81 -21.00
N CYS A 270 12.59 14.23 -19.79
CA CYS A 270 13.72 13.65 -19.07
C CYS A 270 13.42 13.37 -17.58
N ASP A 271 12.17 13.53 -17.16
CA ASP A 271 11.74 13.35 -15.76
C ASP A 271 10.26 12.90 -15.71
N ASN A 272 9.78 12.56 -14.52
CA ASN A 272 8.39 12.16 -14.25
C ASN A 272 7.39 13.30 -14.47
N SER A 273 7.86 14.55 -14.44
CA SER A 273 7.05 15.73 -14.70
C SER A 273 7.75 16.70 -15.64
N SER A 274 6.98 17.64 -16.17
CA SER A 274 7.51 18.81 -16.88
C SER A 274 7.56 20.02 -15.95
N ALA A 275 8.43 20.98 -16.25
CA ALA A 275 8.49 22.24 -15.50
C ALA A 275 8.72 23.43 -16.42
N ILE A 276 8.10 24.56 -16.08
CA ILE A 276 8.30 25.85 -16.73
C ILE A 276 8.93 26.85 -15.77
N GLN A 277 9.55 27.88 -16.32
CA GLN A 277 10.16 28.94 -15.54
C GLN A 277 9.10 29.67 -14.71
N GLY A 278 9.28 29.64 -13.39
CA GLY A 278 8.47 30.41 -12.46
C GLY A 278 9.15 31.74 -12.12
N ARG A 279 9.09 32.16 -10.85
CA ARG A 279 9.51 33.50 -10.41
C ARG A 279 10.21 33.45 -9.06
N GLU A 280 10.88 34.54 -8.71
CA GLU A 280 11.30 34.75 -7.34
C GLU A 280 10.08 34.93 -6.44
N VAL A 281 10.02 34.14 -5.39
CA VAL A 281 8.93 34.15 -4.41
C VAL A 281 9.49 34.06 -3.00
N GLN A 282 8.73 34.54 -2.04
CA GLN A 282 8.99 34.32 -0.63
C GLN A 282 8.28 33.05 -0.17
N PHE A 283 8.98 32.19 0.58
CA PHE A 283 8.43 30.94 1.10
C PHE A 283 8.99 30.62 2.48
N LEU A 284 8.27 29.81 3.24
CA LEU A 284 8.71 29.34 4.55
C LEU A 284 9.45 28.01 4.40
N ARG A 285 10.60 27.88 5.03
CA ARG A 285 11.37 26.64 5.13
C ARG A 285 11.72 26.39 6.59
N PRO A 286 11.63 25.15 7.09
CA PRO A 286 12.18 24.84 8.41
C PRO A 286 13.69 25.11 8.38
N GLU A 287 14.23 25.70 9.46
CA GLU A 287 15.67 25.88 9.62
C GLU A 287 16.43 24.56 9.49
N ASP A 288 15.84 23.50 10.06
CA ASP A 288 16.33 22.14 9.96
C ASP A 288 15.15 21.19 9.68
N PRO A 289 15.06 20.60 8.47
CA PRO A 289 13.96 19.70 8.13
C PRO A 289 14.04 18.33 8.83
N THR A 290 15.13 18.03 9.54
CA THR A 290 15.33 16.73 10.21
C THR A 290 14.81 16.69 11.65
N GLN A 291 14.41 17.83 12.21
CA GLN A 291 13.91 17.95 13.58
C GLN A 291 12.86 19.08 13.71
N PRO A 292 12.08 19.13 14.82
CA PRO A 292 11.23 20.28 15.10
C PRO A 292 12.05 21.56 15.16
N SER A 293 11.82 22.47 14.22
CA SER A 293 12.60 23.70 14.08
C SER A 293 11.70 24.88 13.70
N CYS A 294 12.21 26.10 13.87
CA CYS A 294 11.46 27.29 13.48
C CYS A 294 11.38 27.38 11.95
N PHE A 295 10.25 27.84 11.42
CA PHE A 295 10.17 28.21 10.01
C PHE A 295 10.79 29.59 9.81
N ARG A 296 11.72 29.68 8.84
CA ARG A 296 12.23 30.97 8.36
C ARG A 296 11.69 31.29 6.99
N GLN A 297 11.45 32.58 6.79
CA GLN A 297 11.16 33.13 5.48
C GLN A 297 12.44 33.17 4.64
N GLN A 298 12.36 32.62 3.44
CA GLN A 298 13.41 32.65 2.43
C GLN A 298 12.85 33.27 1.15
N GLN A 299 13.75 33.79 0.31
CA GLN A 299 13.45 34.26 -1.04
C GLN A 299 14.30 33.48 -2.03
N GLY A 300 13.69 33.01 -3.11
CA GLY A 300 14.40 32.27 -4.15
C GLY A 300 13.54 32.03 -5.39
N LEU A 301 14.21 31.68 -6.49
CA LEU A 301 13.54 31.31 -7.73
C LEU A 301 12.90 29.93 -7.59
N ARG A 302 11.58 29.86 -7.78
CA ARG A 302 10.84 28.60 -7.82
C ARG A 302 10.13 28.44 -9.15
N HIS A 303 10.35 27.30 -9.79
CA HIS A 303 9.71 26.88 -11.03
C HIS A 303 8.34 26.26 -10.77
N VAL A 304 7.52 26.19 -11.82
CA VAL A 304 6.19 25.57 -11.78
C VAL A 304 6.28 24.21 -12.44
N VAL A 305 5.93 23.17 -11.70
CA VAL A 305 5.91 21.78 -12.15
C VAL A 305 4.49 21.43 -12.59
N PHE A 306 4.35 20.68 -13.68
CA PHE A 306 3.09 20.10 -14.08
C PHE A 306 3.27 18.67 -14.56
N THR A 307 2.42 17.79 -14.06
CA THR A 307 2.27 16.41 -14.55
C THR A 307 0.79 16.05 -14.65
N ALA A 308 0.49 15.10 -15.52
CA ALA A 308 -0.85 14.58 -15.69
C ALA A 308 -0.79 13.09 -16.04
N GLU A 309 -1.67 12.32 -15.42
CA GLU A 309 -1.81 10.89 -15.61
C GLU A 309 -3.26 10.51 -15.86
N THR A 310 -3.45 9.27 -16.34
CA THR A 310 -4.78 8.68 -16.37
C THR A 310 -4.78 7.30 -15.73
N HIS A 311 -5.86 6.94 -15.05
CA HIS A 311 -5.98 5.66 -14.34
C HIS A 311 -7.24 4.89 -14.76
N ASN A 312 -7.43 4.82 -16.08
CA ASN A 312 -8.68 4.48 -16.76
C ASN A 312 -9.19 3.05 -16.46
N PHE A 313 -8.36 2.04 -16.71
CA PHE A 313 -8.79 0.63 -16.59
C PHE A 313 -9.10 0.25 -15.15
N PRO A 314 -8.22 0.52 -14.15
CA PRO A 314 -8.54 0.18 -12.76
C PRO A 314 -9.74 0.95 -12.24
N THR A 315 -9.94 2.21 -12.67
CA THR A 315 -11.15 2.98 -12.33
C THR A 315 -12.41 2.36 -12.95
N GLY A 316 -12.31 1.77 -14.15
CA GLY A 316 -13.40 1.01 -14.74
C GLY A 316 -13.77 -0.24 -13.92
N VAL A 317 -12.82 -0.88 -13.24
CA VAL A 317 -13.05 -2.10 -12.44
C VAL A 317 -13.52 -1.75 -11.01
N ALA A 318 -12.77 -0.91 -10.31
CA ALA A 318 -13.00 -0.48 -8.93
C ALA A 318 -12.81 1.05 -8.82
N PRO A 319 -13.85 1.86 -9.10
CA PRO A 319 -13.65 3.27 -9.39
C PRO A 319 -13.06 4.10 -8.26
N PHE A 320 -13.47 3.87 -7.01
CA PHE A 320 -12.90 4.55 -5.85
C PHE A 320 -11.39 4.29 -5.74
N CYS A 321 -11.00 3.01 -5.69
CA CYS A 321 -9.60 2.62 -5.55
C CYS A 321 -8.76 3.09 -6.75
N GLY A 322 -9.26 2.90 -7.98
CA GLY A 322 -8.57 3.33 -9.19
C GLY A 322 -8.31 4.85 -9.23
N ALA A 323 -9.27 5.65 -8.77
CA ALA A 323 -9.11 7.10 -8.69
C ALA A 323 -8.15 7.53 -7.56
N THR A 324 -8.20 6.86 -6.40
CA THR A 324 -7.26 7.13 -5.29
C THR A 324 -5.82 6.87 -5.70
N THR A 325 -5.53 5.73 -6.34
CA THR A 325 -4.17 5.37 -6.73
C THR A 325 -3.67 6.20 -7.91
N GLY A 326 -4.55 6.59 -8.84
CA GLY A 326 -4.21 7.54 -9.91
C GLY A 326 -3.85 8.92 -9.37
N THR A 327 -4.57 9.41 -8.37
CA THR A 327 -4.25 10.68 -7.70
C THR A 327 -2.92 10.55 -6.92
N GLY A 328 -2.73 9.46 -6.18
CA GLY A 328 -1.51 9.22 -5.42
C GLY A 328 -0.26 8.99 -6.28
N GLY A 329 -0.37 8.32 -7.42
CA GLY A 329 0.72 8.15 -8.40
C GLY A 329 1.22 9.50 -8.91
N ARG A 330 0.29 10.27 -9.45
CA ARG A 330 0.54 11.62 -9.94
C ARG A 330 1.10 12.56 -8.86
N ILE A 331 0.64 12.49 -7.61
CA ILE A 331 1.25 13.24 -6.49
C ILE A 331 2.73 12.90 -6.32
N ARG A 332 3.10 11.61 -6.39
CA ARG A 332 4.50 11.17 -6.29
C ARG A 332 5.33 11.66 -7.47
N ASP A 333 4.78 11.73 -8.68
CA ASP A 333 5.52 12.27 -9.82
C ASP A 333 5.86 13.75 -9.66
N VAL A 334 4.95 14.54 -9.06
CA VAL A 334 5.28 15.90 -8.66
C VAL A 334 6.43 15.88 -7.64
N GLN A 335 6.31 15.11 -6.55
CA GLN A 335 7.31 15.08 -5.48
C GLN A 335 8.70 14.62 -5.96
N CYS A 336 8.75 13.68 -6.91
CA CYS A 336 9.97 13.07 -7.44
C CYS A 336 10.56 13.83 -8.65
N THR A 337 10.05 15.02 -8.97
CA THR A 337 10.61 15.86 -10.04
C THR A 337 11.93 16.46 -9.60
N GLY A 338 12.96 16.37 -10.45
CA GLY A 338 14.31 16.82 -10.13
C GLY A 338 14.86 16.11 -8.90
N ARG A 339 15.32 16.88 -7.91
CA ARG A 339 15.78 16.40 -6.59
C ARG A 339 14.74 16.61 -5.48
N GLY A 340 13.50 16.89 -5.85
CA GLY A 340 12.39 17.10 -4.92
C GLY A 340 11.58 18.34 -5.29
N ALA A 341 10.26 18.20 -5.33
CA ALA A 341 9.34 19.32 -5.50
C ALA A 341 8.14 19.24 -4.55
N HIS A 342 7.47 20.37 -4.39
CA HIS A 342 6.32 20.51 -3.50
C HIS A 342 5.01 20.45 -4.30
N VAL A 343 4.06 19.69 -3.78
CA VAL A 343 2.70 19.63 -4.33
C VAL A 343 1.96 20.91 -3.96
N VAL A 344 1.28 21.53 -4.93
CA VAL A 344 0.54 22.79 -4.72
C VAL A 344 -0.96 22.58 -4.89
N ALA A 345 -1.38 22.00 -6.01
CA ALA A 345 -2.79 21.82 -6.33
C ALA A 345 -3.02 20.71 -7.35
N GLY A 346 -4.18 20.08 -7.27
CA GLY A 346 -4.62 19.05 -8.21
C GLY A 346 -5.70 19.53 -9.18
N THR A 347 -5.87 18.77 -10.25
CA THR A 347 -7.03 18.81 -11.14
C THR A 347 -7.54 17.39 -11.37
N ALA A 348 -8.84 17.23 -11.57
CA ALA A 348 -9.43 15.91 -11.81
C ALA A 348 -10.44 15.94 -12.95
N GLY A 349 -10.40 14.94 -13.82
CA GLY A 349 -11.25 14.85 -15.01
C GLY A 349 -11.88 13.48 -15.14
N TYR A 350 -13.17 13.44 -15.48
CA TYR A 350 -13.93 12.20 -15.59
C TYR A 350 -14.69 12.15 -16.92
N CYS A 351 -14.50 11.07 -17.68
CA CYS A 351 -15.41 10.73 -18.78
C CYS A 351 -16.02 9.36 -18.55
N PHE A 352 -17.34 9.25 -18.72
CA PHE A 352 -18.10 8.03 -18.48
C PHE A 352 -19.28 7.92 -19.45
N GLY A 353 -19.85 6.72 -19.55
CA GLY A 353 -21.02 6.46 -20.37
C GLY A 353 -22.33 7.05 -19.85
N ASN A 354 -23.45 6.62 -20.42
CA ASN A 354 -24.78 7.05 -20.01
C ASN A 354 -25.05 6.66 -18.55
N LEU A 355 -25.51 7.62 -17.76
CA LEU A 355 -25.61 7.51 -16.31
C LEU A 355 -26.79 6.64 -15.89
N HIS A 356 -27.93 6.75 -16.58
CA HIS A 356 -29.17 6.05 -16.22
C HIS A 356 -29.52 6.27 -14.75
N ILE A 357 -29.60 7.53 -14.33
CA ILE A 357 -29.87 7.91 -12.94
C ILE A 357 -31.28 7.41 -12.55
N PRO A 358 -31.43 6.59 -11.50
CA PRO A 358 -32.73 6.08 -11.07
C PRO A 358 -33.72 7.22 -10.77
N GLY A 359 -34.90 7.17 -11.40
CA GLY A 359 -35.93 8.21 -11.26
C GLY A 359 -35.67 9.50 -12.06
N TYR A 360 -34.58 9.57 -12.83
CA TYR A 360 -34.22 10.72 -13.65
C TYR A 360 -33.80 10.26 -15.06
N SER A 361 -34.79 9.83 -15.83
CA SER A 361 -34.58 9.34 -17.20
C SER A 361 -34.34 10.49 -18.18
N LEU A 362 -33.32 10.35 -19.01
CA LEU A 362 -33.00 11.31 -20.07
C LEU A 362 -33.30 10.69 -21.44
N PRO A 363 -33.87 11.46 -22.40
CA PRO A 363 -34.38 10.91 -23.66
C PRO A 363 -33.30 10.37 -24.61
N TRP A 364 -32.04 10.74 -24.39
CA TRP A 364 -30.89 10.24 -25.17
C TRP A 364 -30.23 9.00 -24.56
N GLU A 365 -30.65 8.55 -23.38
CA GLU A 365 -30.07 7.39 -22.71
C GLU A 365 -30.81 6.10 -23.12
N ASP A 366 -30.22 5.32 -24.02
CA ASP A 366 -30.79 4.06 -24.49
C ASP A 366 -30.62 2.93 -23.46
N LEU A 367 -31.75 2.44 -22.93
CA LEU A 367 -31.80 1.36 -21.94
C LEU A 367 -31.45 -0.02 -22.54
N SER A 368 -31.46 -0.17 -23.86
CA SER A 368 -31.08 -1.41 -24.56
C SER A 368 -29.57 -1.66 -24.52
N PHE A 369 -28.77 -0.64 -24.23
CA PHE A 369 -27.32 -0.74 -24.21
C PHE A 369 -26.82 -1.70 -23.13
N GLN A 370 -26.07 -2.70 -23.56
CA GLN A 370 -25.47 -3.69 -22.67
C GLN A 370 -24.11 -3.21 -22.16
N TYR A 371 -23.84 -3.43 -20.88
CA TYR A 371 -22.56 -3.08 -20.27
C TYR A 371 -21.88 -4.35 -19.75
N PRO A 372 -20.55 -4.45 -19.88
CA PRO A 372 -19.82 -5.66 -19.50
C PRO A 372 -19.86 -5.84 -17.98
N ARG A 373 -20.04 -7.08 -17.53
CA ARG A 373 -20.24 -7.40 -16.11
C ARG A 373 -19.00 -7.21 -15.25
N ASN A 374 -17.81 -7.14 -15.84
CA ASN A 374 -16.52 -6.96 -15.15
C ASN A 374 -16.14 -5.49 -14.92
N LEU A 375 -16.87 -4.54 -15.50
CA LEU A 375 -16.69 -3.11 -15.26
C LEU A 375 -17.87 -2.53 -14.44
N ALA A 376 -17.59 -1.48 -13.70
CA ALA A 376 -18.60 -0.69 -13.02
C ALA A 376 -19.49 0.06 -14.02
N ARG A 377 -20.74 0.30 -13.64
CA ARG A 377 -21.67 1.11 -14.45
C ARG A 377 -21.24 2.59 -14.44
N PRO A 378 -21.53 3.36 -15.51
CA PRO A 378 -21.12 4.77 -15.60
C PRO A 378 -21.50 5.64 -14.40
N LEU A 379 -22.71 5.48 -13.85
CA LEU A 379 -23.11 6.20 -12.64
C LEU A 379 -22.25 5.88 -11.42
N LYS A 380 -21.90 4.60 -11.21
CA LYS A 380 -20.99 4.21 -10.12
C LYS A 380 -19.61 4.82 -10.37
N ILE A 381 -19.12 4.83 -11.61
CA ILE A 381 -17.84 5.45 -11.96
C ILE A 381 -17.86 6.95 -11.65
N ALA A 382 -18.88 7.69 -12.10
CA ALA A 382 -18.99 9.13 -11.91
C ALA A 382 -18.94 9.53 -10.42
N ILE A 383 -19.62 8.77 -9.56
CA ILE A 383 -19.66 9.01 -8.11
C ILE A 383 -18.35 8.58 -7.45
N GLU A 384 -17.97 7.31 -7.62
CA GLU A 384 -16.88 6.71 -6.84
C GLU A 384 -15.50 7.20 -7.29
N ALA A 385 -15.30 7.51 -8.57
CA ALA A 385 -14.04 8.09 -9.03
C ALA A 385 -13.85 9.51 -8.46
N SER A 386 -14.91 10.31 -8.41
CA SER A 386 -14.88 11.64 -7.81
C SER A 386 -14.58 11.58 -6.31
N ASN A 387 -15.26 10.66 -5.61
CA ASN A 387 -15.03 10.42 -4.18
C ASN A 387 -13.58 9.96 -3.93
N GLY A 388 -13.06 9.03 -4.73
CA GLY A 388 -11.71 8.50 -4.56
C GLY A 388 -10.61 9.53 -4.80
N ALA A 389 -10.73 10.34 -5.86
CA ALA A 389 -9.77 11.42 -6.11
C ALA A 389 -9.79 12.47 -4.99
N SER A 390 -10.99 12.86 -4.55
CA SER A 390 -11.17 13.82 -3.46
C SER A 390 -10.68 13.27 -2.11
N ASP A 391 -10.93 11.99 -1.82
CA ASP A 391 -10.51 11.35 -0.58
C ASP A 391 -8.99 11.36 -0.43
N TYR A 392 -8.26 10.97 -1.48
CA TYR A 392 -6.80 10.97 -1.45
C TYR A 392 -6.23 12.40 -1.37
N GLY A 393 -6.75 13.33 -2.18
CA GLY A 393 -6.35 14.74 -2.15
C GLY A 393 -6.58 15.37 -0.78
N ASN A 394 -7.77 15.19 -0.19
CA ASN A 394 -8.12 15.72 1.13
C ASN A 394 -7.23 15.16 2.25
N LYS A 395 -6.97 13.86 2.26
CA LYS A 395 -6.12 13.21 3.27
C LYS A 395 -4.65 13.61 3.14
N PHE A 396 -4.18 13.77 1.91
CA PHE A 396 -2.81 14.24 1.65
C PHE A 396 -2.65 15.74 1.95
N GLY A 397 -3.69 16.53 1.75
CA GLY A 397 -3.65 18.00 1.86
C GLY A 397 -3.44 18.72 0.53
N GLU A 398 -3.81 18.10 -0.59
CA GLU A 398 -3.79 18.74 -1.90
C GLU A 398 -5.18 19.29 -2.28
N PRO A 399 -5.33 20.61 -2.51
CA PRO A 399 -6.58 21.17 -3.00
C PRO A 399 -6.79 20.83 -4.49
N VAL A 400 -7.95 20.28 -4.83
CA VAL A 400 -8.38 20.07 -6.23
C VAL A 400 -9.12 21.32 -6.71
N LEU A 401 -8.49 22.08 -7.60
CA LEU A 401 -8.97 23.44 -7.96
C LEU A 401 -9.81 23.50 -9.24
N ALA A 402 -9.62 22.55 -10.15
CA ALA A 402 -10.27 22.54 -11.46
C ALA A 402 -10.50 21.12 -11.96
N GLY A 403 -11.37 20.99 -12.95
CA GLY A 403 -11.69 19.69 -13.50
C GLY A 403 -12.73 19.70 -14.61
N PHE A 404 -13.08 18.52 -15.09
CA PHE A 404 -14.17 18.32 -16.03
C PHE A 404 -14.91 17.02 -15.75
N ALA A 405 -16.19 16.96 -16.11
CA ALA A 405 -16.97 15.73 -16.13
C ALA A 405 -17.74 15.66 -17.44
N ARG A 406 -17.69 14.52 -18.14
CA ARG A 406 -18.37 14.34 -19.41
C ARG A 406 -19.04 12.97 -19.51
N SER A 407 -20.35 12.99 -19.75
CA SER A 407 -21.13 11.81 -20.13
C SER A 407 -21.22 11.72 -21.65
N LEU A 408 -21.00 10.54 -22.23
CA LEU A 408 -21.29 10.27 -23.64
C LEU A 408 -21.60 8.79 -23.86
N GLY A 409 -22.80 8.50 -24.35
CA GLY A 409 -23.15 7.22 -24.95
C GLY A 409 -24.12 7.46 -26.09
N LEU A 410 -23.66 7.24 -27.33
CA LEU A 410 -24.45 7.47 -28.54
C LEU A 410 -24.34 6.31 -29.52
N GLN A 411 -25.40 6.09 -30.29
CA GLN A 411 -25.38 5.23 -31.47
C GLN A 411 -25.24 6.11 -32.71
N LEU A 412 -24.24 5.81 -33.53
CA LEU A 412 -24.00 6.46 -34.82
C LEU A 412 -25.02 5.97 -35.86
N PRO A 413 -25.24 6.71 -36.97
CA PRO A 413 -26.17 6.31 -38.02
C PRO A 413 -25.88 4.95 -38.68
N ASP A 414 -24.64 4.49 -38.60
CA ASP A 414 -24.19 3.19 -39.09
C ASP A 414 -24.43 2.04 -38.08
N GLY A 415 -25.08 2.34 -36.95
CA GLY A 415 -25.37 1.40 -35.87
C GLY A 415 -24.25 1.22 -34.85
N GLN A 416 -23.06 1.82 -35.06
CA GLN A 416 -21.95 1.71 -34.11
C GLN A 416 -22.22 2.50 -32.82
N ARG A 417 -21.94 1.88 -31.68
CA ARG A 417 -21.96 2.58 -30.38
C ARG A 417 -20.64 3.28 -30.12
N ARG A 418 -20.69 4.53 -29.66
CA ARG A 418 -19.55 5.32 -29.16
C ARG A 418 -19.85 5.78 -27.74
N GLU A 419 -19.08 5.24 -26.80
CA GLU A 419 -19.32 5.45 -25.37
C GLU A 419 -18.07 5.17 -24.54
N TRP A 420 -17.89 5.92 -23.44
CA TRP A 420 -16.85 5.64 -22.44
C TRP A 420 -17.28 4.52 -21.49
N ILE A 421 -17.29 3.29 -22.01
CA ILE A 421 -17.47 2.07 -21.19
C ILE A 421 -16.25 1.84 -20.30
N LYS A 422 -15.04 1.95 -20.90
CA LYS A 422 -13.81 2.19 -20.15
C LYS A 422 -13.73 3.70 -19.90
N PRO A 423 -13.74 4.16 -18.64
CA PRO A 423 -13.82 5.58 -18.36
C PRO A 423 -12.49 6.29 -18.64
N ILE A 424 -12.54 7.61 -18.70
CA ILE A 424 -11.36 8.44 -18.49
C ILE A 424 -11.37 8.86 -17.03
N MET A 425 -10.32 8.50 -16.29
CA MET A 425 -10.02 9.08 -14.99
C MET A 425 -8.69 9.80 -15.15
N PHE A 426 -8.76 11.12 -15.24
CA PHE A 426 -7.63 12.02 -15.43
C PHE A 426 -7.28 12.68 -14.10
N SER A 427 -6.00 12.71 -13.77
CA SER A 427 -5.47 13.50 -12.65
C SER A 427 -4.34 14.37 -13.16
N GLY A 428 -4.39 15.66 -12.90
CA GLY A 428 -3.30 16.59 -13.15
C GLY A 428 -2.82 17.21 -11.84
N GLY A 429 -1.55 17.60 -11.79
CA GLY A 429 -0.90 18.09 -10.58
C GLY A 429 0.02 19.24 -10.88
N ILE A 430 -0.20 20.34 -10.15
CA ILE A 430 0.63 21.53 -10.15
C ILE A 430 1.54 21.46 -8.93
N GLY A 431 2.84 21.62 -9.17
CA GLY A 431 3.84 21.67 -8.13
C GLY A 431 4.73 22.90 -8.22
N SER A 432 5.61 23.03 -7.24
CA SER A 432 6.64 24.06 -7.22
C SER A 432 7.98 23.50 -6.77
N MET A 433 9.03 23.82 -7.51
CA MET A 433 10.38 23.29 -7.32
C MET A 433 11.38 24.44 -7.28
N GLU A 434 12.33 24.39 -6.35
CA GLU A 434 13.44 25.35 -6.29
C GLU A 434 14.36 25.19 -7.52
N ALA A 435 14.90 26.30 -8.03
CA ALA A 435 15.76 26.28 -9.22
C ALA A 435 16.99 25.38 -9.08
N GLU A 436 17.53 25.26 -7.87
CA GLU A 436 18.66 24.38 -7.55
C GLU A 436 18.31 22.89 -7.67
N HIS A 437 17.04 22.50 -7.54
CA HIS A 437 16.62 21.09 -7.57
C HIS A 437 16.24 20.58 -8.96
N VAL A 438 16.37 21.39 -10.01
CA VAL A 438 15.96 21.03 -11.38
C VAL A 438 16.68 19.78 -11.89
N SER A 439 17.99 19.69 -11.71
CA SER A 439 18.80 18.61 -12.29
C SER A 439 18.97 17.44 -11.33
N LYS A 440 18.71 16.23 -11.83
CA LYS A 440 19.11 14.99 -11.16
C LYS A 440 20.62 14.79 -11.29
N GLU A 441 21.23 14.32 -10.22
CA GLU A 441 22.64 13.94 -10.22
C GLU A 441 22.81 12.53 -10.81
N PRO A 442 23.90 12.26 -11.55
CA PRO A 442 24.20 10.92 -12.01
C PRO A 442 24.48 10.00 -10.81
N PRO A 443 24.01 8.73 -10.84
CA PRO A 443 24.34 7.79 -9.79
C PRO A 443 25.83 7.42 -9.84
N GLU A 444 26.48 7.34 -8.67
CA GLU A 444 27.89 6.97 -8.52
C GLU A 444 28.02 5.60 -7.82
N PRO A 445 29.03 4.78 -8.16
CA PRO A 445 29.32 3.56 -7.40
C PRO A 445 29.49 3.85 -5.91
N GLY A 446 28.73 3.16 -5.07
CA GLY A 446 28.71 3.38 -3.62
C GLY A 446 27.54 4.23 -3.11
N MET A 447 26.71 4.80 -3.99
CA MET A 447 25.43 5.39 -3.58
C MET A 447 24.42 4.33 -3.12
N ASP A 448 23.73 4.62 -2.02
CA ASP A 448 22.64 3.78 -1.53
C ASP A 448 21.37 3.95 -2.38
N VAL A 449 20.74 2.83 -2.73
CA VAL A 449 19.41 2.83 -3.36
C VAL A 449 18.36 2.73 -2.26
N VAL A 450 17.71 3.85 -1.97
CA VAL A 450 16.71 3.93 -0.89
C VAL A 450 15.30 3.89 -1.47
N LYS A 451 14.49 2.97 -0.95
CA LYS A 451 13.04 2.97 -1.15
C LYS A 451 12.39 3.79 -0.04
N VAL A 452 11.92 4.99 -0.36
CA VAL A 452 11.20 5.88 0.57
C VAL A 452 9.70 5.66 0.42
N GLY A 453 9.00 5.46 1.53
CA GLY A 453 7.67 4.84 1.55
C GLY A 453 7.78 3.40 2.06
N GLY A 454 6.66 2.67 2.14
CA GLY A 454 6.60 1.39 2.86
C GLY A 454 7.78 0.44 2.63
N LEU A 455 8.28 -0.13 3.74
CA LEU A 455 9.39 -1.09 3.95
C LEU A 455 9.68 -2.07 2.78
N LEU A 456 10.93 -2.56 2.67
CA LEU A 456 11.23 -3.81 1.95
C LEU A 456 12.21 -4.64 2.77
N LEU A 457 11.62 -5.34 3.70
CA LEU A 457 12.20 -6.55 4.22
C LEU A 457 11.53 -7.70 3.43
N ARG A 458 12.18 -8.85 3.25
CA ARG A 458 11.40 -9.99 2.72
C ARG A 458 10.47 -10.45 3.83
N HIS A 459 9.29 -10.94 3.47
CA HIS A 459 8.46 -11.64 4.44
C HIS A 459 9.34 -12.63 5.21
N ASN A 460 9.19 -12.65 6.54
CA ASN A 460 9.85 -13.63 7.39
C ASN A 460 9.67 -15.03 6.79
N LEU A 461 10.57 -15.99 7.04
CA LEU A 461 10.35 -17.36 6.53
C LEU A 461 9.02 -17.97 7.04
N SER A 462 8.48 -17.46 8.14
CA SER A 462 7.14 -17.81 8.63
C SER A 462 5.99 -17.27 7.78
N GLY A 463 6.26 -16.38 6.82
CA GLY A 463 5.28 -15.75 5.92
C GLY A 463 4.33 -14.76 6.61
N ARG A 464 4.63 -14.33 7.84
CA ARG A 464 3.74 -13.51 8.69
C ARG A 464 4.51 -12.54 9.59
N PHE A 465 3.77 -11.64 10.23
CA PHE A 465 4.23 -10.78 11.31
C PHE A 465 4.66 -11.58 12.55
N GLU A 466 5.87 -11.34 13.03
CA GLU A 466 6.47 -12.01 14.19
C GLU A 466 6.85 -10.94 15.24
N SER A 467 6.11 -10.94 16.34
CA SER A 467 6.39 -10.11 17.53
C SER A 467 6.74 -11.00 18.71
N ARG A 468 7.97 -10.89 19.22
CA ARG A 468 8.52 -11.82 20.21
C ARG A 468 9.59 -11.18 21.07
N TRP A 469 9.60 -11.52 22.36
CA TRP A 469 10.77 -11.31 23.22
C TRP A 469 11.79 -12.39 22.86
N ALA A 470 12.78 -12.02 22.06
CA ALA A 470 13.81 -12.91 21.56
C ALA A 470 15.16 -12.48 22.12
N THR A 471 16.09 -13.41 22.19
CA THR A 471 17.43 -13.12 22.68
C THR A 471 18.30 -12.71 21.50
N VAL A 472 19.07 -11.63 21.64
CA VAL A 472 20.13 -11.30 20.68
C VAL A 472 21.47 -11.27 21.38
N ARG A 473 22.48 -11.75 20.66
CA ARG A 473 23.88 -11.63 21.02
C ARG A 473 24.48 -10.45 20.27
N VAL A 474 25.22 -9.61 20.99
CA VAL A 474 26.03 -8.54 20.42
C VAL A 474 27.44 -9.09 20.15
N GLY A 475 27.82 -9.19 18.89
CA GLY A 475 29.15 -9.54 18.44
C GLY A 475 30.12 -8.36 18.44
N PRO A 476 31.43 -8.60 18.35
CA PRO A 476 32.40 -7.53 18.12
C PRO A 476 32.21 -6.95 16.71
N GLY A 477 32.32 -5.64 16.57
CA GLY A 477 32.17 -4.98 15.27
C GLY A 477 32.43 -3.48 15.35
N PRO A 478 32.48 -2.79 14.20
CA PRO A 478 32.73 -1.36 14.16
C PRO A 478 31.51 -0.53 14.60
N ALA A 479 30.33 -1.15 14.75
CA ALA A 479 29.06 -0.48 15.04
C ALA A 479 29.14 0.47 16.25
N LEU A 480 29.17 1.77 15.97
CA LEU A 480 29.38 2.82 16.95
C LEU A 480 28.29 2.81 18.04
N MET A 481 27.04 2.56 17.64
CA MET A 481 25.92 2.51 18.59
C MET A 481 26.03 1.31 19.55
N LEU A 482 26.77 0.25 19.22
CA LEU A 482 26.94 -0.93 20.08
C LEU A 482 28.26 -0.94 20.87
N ARG A 483 29.04 0.14 20.81
CA ARG A 483 30.34 0.24 21.50
C ARG A 483 30.20 -0.05 23.00
N GLY A 484 31.01 -0.98 23.51
CA GLY A 484 30.98 -1.38 24.92
C GLY A 484 29.85 -2.34 25.29
N MET A 485 29.09 -2.83 24.30
CA MET A 485 28.07 -3.87 24.47
C MET A 485 28.51 -5.23 23.90
N GLU A 486 29.75 -5.34 23.41
CA GLU A 486 30.27 -6.55 22.77
C GLU A 486 30.28 -7.75 23.74
N GLY A 487 29.80 -8.90 23.28
CA GLY A 487 29.64 -10.11 24.09
C GLY A 487 28.38 -10.14 24.94
N ALA A 488 27.57 -9.07 24.97
CA ALA A 488 26.31 -9.07 25.69
C ALA A 488 25.29 -9.98 25.00
N VAL A 489 24.60 -10.81 25.79
CA VAL A 489 23.44 -11.58 25.35
C VAL A 489 22.24 -10.97 26.04
N LEU A 490 21.45 -10.23 25.27
CA LEU A 490 20.40 -9.37 25.78
C LEU A 490 19.08 -9.77 25.13
N PRO A 491 18.03 -10.00 25.92
CA PRO A 491 16.72 -10.14 25.36
C PRO A 491 16.21 -8.79 24.86
N VAL A 492 15.47 -8.83 23.77
CA VAL A 492 14.98 -7.66 23.04
C VAL A 492 13.71 -8.02 22.28
N TRP A 493 12.89 -7.02 22.01
CA TRP A 493 11.69 -7.23 21.22
C TRP A 493 12.05 -7.36 19.74
N SER A 494 11.53 -8.37 19.05
CA SER A 494 11.39 -8.42 17.58
C SER A 494 9.93 -8.10 17.26
N ALA A 495 9.61 -7.33 16.22
CA ALA A 495 8.21 -6.99 15.89
C ALA A 495 8.01 -6.56 14.43
N HIS A 496 8.04 -7.52 13.49
CA HIS A 496 7.98 -7.21 12.07
C HIS A 496 7.44 -8.40 11.23
N GLY A 497 6.76 -8.14 10.11
CA GLY A 497 6.22 -9.17 9.18
C GLY A 497 6.97 -9.32 7.89
N GLU A 498 7.93 -8.44 7.75
CA GLU A 498 9.01 -8.51 6.82
C GLU A 498 10.25 -8.28 7.68
N GLY A 499 11.28 -9.11 7.58
CA GLY A 499 12.51 -8.94 8.36
C GLY A 499 13.54 -10.04 8.22
N TYR A 500 13.28 -11.00 7.33
CA TYR A 500 14.26 -11.97 6.91
C TYR A 500 15.44 -11.27 6.19
N MET A 501 16.64 -11.34 6.78
CA MET A 501 17.87 -10.85 6.19
C MET A 501 18.40 -11.84 5.14
N ALA A 502 18.01 -11.60 3.89
CA ALA A 502 18.49 -12.40 2.76
C ALA A 502 19.85 -11.91 2.27
N PHE A 503 20.86 -12.78 2.23
CA PHE A 503 22.14 -12.51 1.56
C PHE A 503 22.11 -13.01 0.13
N SER A 504 22.77 -12.30 -0.79
CA SER A 504 22.81 -12.67 -2.21
C SER A 504 23.66 -13.92 -2.47
N SER A 505 24.59 -14.26 -1.58
CA SER A 505 25.31 -15.54 -1.57
C SER A 505 25.83 -15.90 -0.17
N PRO A 506 26.10 -17.20 0.11
CA PRO A 506 26.75 -17.63 1.34
C PRO A 506 28.14 -17.01 1.55
N GLU A 507 28.90 -16.75 0.48
CA GLU A 507 30.22 -16.12 0.55
C GLU A 507 30.13 -14.66 1.00
N LEU A 508 29.10 -13.93 0.57
CA LEU A 508 28.86 -12.56 1.03
C LEU A 508 28.52 -12.54 2.52
N GLN A 509 27.64 -13.44 2.97
CA GLN A 509 27.36 -13.60 4.39
C GLN A 509 28.64 -13.88 5.17
N ALA A 510 29.44 -14.85 4.72
CA ALA A 510 30.72 -15.17 5.37
C ALA A 510 31.70 -13.98 5.39
N GLN A 511 31.73 -13.14 4.35
CA GLN A 511 32.56 -11.93 4.32
C GLN A 511 32.08 -10.85 5.29
N ILE A 512 30.76 -10.66 5.42
CA ILE A 512 30.15 -9.71 6.37
C ILE A 512 30.47 -10.15 7.81
N GLU A 513 30.28 -11.44 8.09
CA GLU A 513 30.59 -12.05 9.38
C GLU A 513 32.10 -11.95 9.71
N ALA A 514 32.98 -12.32 8.78
CA ALA A 514 34.42 -12.27 8.97
C ALA A 514 34.96 -10.85 9.19
N LYS A 515 34.28 -9.82 8.68
CA LYS A 515 34.62 -8.41 8.88
C LYS A 515 33.96 -7.80 10.13
N GLY A 516 33.16 -8.58 10.88
CA GLY A 516 32.42 -8.09 12.05
C GLY A 516 31.31 -7.11 11.71
N LEU A 517 30.77 -7.15 10.48
CA LEU A 517 29.74 -6.22 9.99
C LEU A 517 28.31 -6.71 10.26
N ALA A 518 28.15 -7.88 10.89
CA ALA A 518 26.88 -8.37 11.43
C ALA A 518 26.99 -8.40 12.97
N PRO A 519 26.88 -7.26 13.67
CA PRO A 519 27.15 -7.21 15.10
C PRO A 519 26.00 -7.76 15.96
N LEU A 520 24.86 -8.14 15.38
CA LEU A 520 23.72 -8.68 16.13
C LEU A 520 23.24 -9.99 15.52
N HIS A 521 23.07 -11.00 16.37
CA HIS A 521 22.50 -12.29 16.00
C HIS A 521 21.42 -12.71 16.99
N TRP A 522 20.29 -13.24 16.50
CA TRP A 522 19.33 -13.99 17.31
C TRP A 522 20.06 -15.15 17.98
N ALA A 523 19.80 -15.35 19.27
CA ALA A 523 20.50 -16.32 20.10
C ALA A 523 19.53 -17.31 20.74
N ASP A 524 20.02 -18.52 20.99
CA ASP A 524 19.34 -19.53 21.77
C ASP A 524 19.47 -19.30 23.30
N ASP A 525 18.92 -20.22 24.08
CA ASP A 525 18.91 -20.13 25.54
C ASP A 525 20.32 -20.25 26.15
N ASP A 526 21.29 -20.80 25.42
CA ASP A 526 22.71 -20.86 25.80
C ASP A 526 23.48 -19.59 25.34
N GLY A 527 22.81 -18.65 24.66
CA GLY A 527 23.40 -17.40 24.16
C GLY A 527 24.22 -17.56 22.88
N ASN A 528 24.05 -18.65 22.14
CA ASN A 528 24.71 -18.89 20.85
C ASN A 528 23.82 -18.45 19.69
N PRO A 529 24.37 -17.90 18.59
CA PRO A 529 23.59 -17.58 17.39
C PRO A 529 22.76 -18.77 16.90
N THR A 530 21.50 -18.53 16.55
CA THR A 530 20.57 -19.61 16.18
C THR A 530 19.77 -19.28 14.92
N GLU A 531 19.51 -20.31 14.13
CA GLU A 531 18.58 -20.27 13.00
C GLU A 531 17.22 -20.89 13.35
N GLN A 532 17.08 -21.48 14.54
CA GLN A 532 15.89 -22.24 14.89
C GLN A 532 14.71 -21.34 15.21
N TYR A 533 13.58 -21.58 14.54
CA TYR A 533 12.30 -21.02 14.97
C TYR A 533 11.88 -21.70 16.29
N PRO A 534 11.48 -20.94 17.32
CA PRO A 534 11.11 -19.53 17.24
C PRO A 534 12.12 -18.53 17.85
N LEU A 535 13.33 -18.99 18.16
CA LEU A 535 14.40 -18.17 18.74
C LEU A 535 14.98 -17.19 17.72
N ASN A 536 15.01 -17.60 16.45
CA ASN A 536 15.16 -16.73 15.29
C ASN A 536 13.79 -16.46 14.67
N PRO A 537 13.13 -15.34 15.03
CA PRO A 537 11.74 -15.08 14.66
C PRO A 537 11.57 -14.80 13.17
N ASN A 538 12.61 -14.33 12.49
CA ASN A 538 12.53 -13.89 11.10
C ASN A 538 13.08 -14.92 10.11
N GLY A 539 13.78 -15.93 10.63
CA GLY A 539 14.37 -17.03 9.90
C GLY A 539 15.71 -16.69 9.25
N SER A 540 16.34 -15.57 9.60
CA SER A 540 17.56 -15.11 8.90
C SER A 540 18.71 -16.10 9.06
N PRO A 541 19.43 -16.45 7.99
CA PRO A 541 20.59 -17.33 8.05
C PRO A 541 21.68 -16.75 8.97
N GLY A 542 22.44 -17.62 9.62
CA GLY A 542 23.41 -17.31 10.68
C GLY A 542 22.79 -16.73 11.96
N GLY A 543 21.45 -16.62 12.03
CA GLY A 543 20.80 -15.86 13.08
C GLY A 543 20.93 -14.35 12.91
N VAL A 544 21.37 -13.82 11.76
CA VAL A 544 21.68 -12.39 11.65
C VAL A 544 20.45 -11.53 11.95
N ALA A 545 20.60 -10.67 12.95
CA ALA A 545 19.57 -9.77 13.46
C ALA A 545 19.95 -8.30 13.24
N GLY A 546 21.18 -7.99 12.85
CA GLY A 546 21.60 -6.63 12.51
C GLY A 546 22.92 -6.59 11.75
N VAL A 547 23.08 -5.58 10.90
CA VAL A 547 24.28 -5.31 10.11
C VAL A 547 24.69 -3.84 10.25
N CYS A 548 25.97 -3.56 10.09
CA CYS A 548 26.49 -2.19 10.11
C CYS A 548 27.36 -1.86 8.90
N SER A 549 27.48 -0.57 8.60
CA SER A 549 28.44 -0.07 7.62
C SER A 549 29.88 -0.39 8.05
N PRO A 550 30.85 -0.46 7.11
CA PRO A 550 32.26 -0.69 7.45
C PRO A 550 32.86 0.34 8.42
N ASP A 551 32.36 1.57 8.41
CA ASP A 551 32.75 2.63 9.34
C ASP A 551 31.95 2.64 10.65
N GLY A 552 30.97 1.73 10.78
CA GLY A 552 30.18 1.52 11.98
C GLY A 552 29.15 2.59 12.31
N ARG A 553 29.01 3.63 11.47
CA ARG A 553 28.12 4.77 11.72
C ARG A 553 26.66 4.45 11.44
N HIS A 554 26.40 3.56 10.49
CA HIS A 554 25.08 3.08 10.15
C HIS A 554 24.89 1.68 10.73
N LEU A 555 23.89 1.51 11.59
CA LEU A 555 23.50 0.22 12.16
C LEU A 555 22.04 -0.04 11.80
N ALA A 556 21.83 -1.00 10.90
CA ALA A 556 20.51 -1.50 10.54
C ALA A 556 20.26 -2.78 11.34
N LEU A 557 19.19 -2.81 12.12
CA LEU A 557 18.92 -3.91 13.04
C LEU A 557 17.43 -4.23 13.03
N MET A 558 17.12 -5.52 13.10
CA MET A 558 15.77 -6.07 13.20
C MET A 558 15.14 -6.02 14.59
N PRO A 559 15.88 -6.23 15.70
CA PRO A 559 15.29 -6.09 17.02
C PRO A 559 14.90 -4.63 17.31
N HIS A 560 14.16 -4.39 18.37
CA HIS A 560 13.66 -3.07 18.77
C HIS A 560 14.25 -2.67 20.14
N PRO A 561 15.56 -2.40 20.22
CA PRO A 561 16.23 -2.02 21.46
C PRO A 561 15.70 -0.70 22.05
N GLU A 562 15.11 0.18 21.23
CA GLU A 562 14.39 1.37 21.67
C GLU A 562 13.18 1.03 22.55
N ARG A 563 12.60 -0.16 22.34
CA ARG A 563 11.52 -0.70 23.17
C ARG A 563 12.04 -1.46 24.38
N ALA A 564 13.33 -1.39 24.68
CA ALA A 564 13.95 -2.13 25.76
C ALA A 564 14.93 -1.28 26.60
N VAL A 565 14.90 0.06 26.53
CA VAL A 565 15.83 0.98 27.22
C VAL A 565 15.57 1.21 28.72
N ARG A 566 14.44 0.72 29.24
CA ARG A 566 14.08 0.79 30.66
C ARG A 566 13.73 -0.60 31.19
N PRO A 567 13.98 -0.91 32.47
CA PRO A 567 13.76 -2.24 33.00
C PRO A 567 12.31 -2.70 32.93
N TRP A 568 11.35 -1.78 33.08
CA TRP A 568 9.92 -2.10 32.94
C TRP A 568 9.49 -2.40 31.49
N GLN A 569 10.35 -2.15 30.49
CA GLN A 569 10.07 -2.46 29.10
C GLN A 569 10.50 -3.89 28.71
N TRP A 570 11.24 -4.58 29.57
CA TRP A 570 11.65 -5.96 29.33
C TRP A 570 10.52 -6.92 29.68
N ALA A 571 10.16 -7.81 28.75
CA ALA A 571 9.10 -8.81 28.97
C ALA A 571 9.42 -9.73 30.15
N TRP A 572 10.70 -10.07 30.25
CA TRP A 572 11.26 -10.87 31.32
C TRP A 572 12.66 -10.36 31.61
N ARG A 573 12.94 -10.12 32.89
CA ARG A 573 14.25 -9.72 33.39
C ARG A 573 14.82 -10.87 34.20
N PRO A 574 15.59 -11.78 33.57
CA PRO A 574 16.31 -12.76 34.34
C PRO A 574 17.35 -12.06 35.21
N PRO A 575 17.71 -12.66 36.36
CA PRO A 575 18.94 -12.28 37.04
C PRO A 575 20.13 -12.32 36.06
N PRO A 576 21.04 -11.33 36.06
CA PRO A 576 21.15 -10.23 37.03
C PRO A 576 20.40 -8.94 36.63
N PHE A 577 19.65 -8.93 35.52
CA PHE A 577 19.02 -7.71 34.99
C PHE A 577 17.82 -7.22 35.81
N ASP A 578 17.29 -8.05 36.72
CA ASP A 578 16.17 -7.73 37.61
C ASP A 578 16.48 -6.59 38.59
N THR A 579 17.75 -6.46 39.00
CA THR A 579 18.22 -5.42 39.92
C THR A 579 18.62 -4.10 39.26
N LEU A 580 18.77 -4.08 37.93
CA LEU A 580 19.20 -2.89 37.20
C LEU A 580 18.10 -1.83 37.19
N THR A 581 18.46 -0.60 37.53
CA THR A 581 17.55 0.56 37.47
C THR A 581 17.38 1.09 36.06
N THR A 582 18.25 0.68 35.13
CA THR A 582 18.25 1.10 33.73
C THR A 582 18.73 -0.06 32.86
N SER A 583 18.09 -0.26 31.71
CA SER A 583 18.42 -1.38 30.84
C SER A 583 19.77 -1.17 30.13
N PRO A 584 20.54 -2.26 29.89
CA PRO A 584 21.71 -2.23 29.02
C PRO A 584 21.44 -1.63 27.63
N TRP A 585 20.23 -1.80 27.07
CA TRP A 585 19.87 -1.23 25.76
C TRP A 585 19.87 0.30 25.74
N LEU A 586 19.77 0.98 26.89
CA LEU A 586 19.94 2.44 26.92
C LEU A 586 21.35 2.86 26.46
N GLN A 587 22.35 2.01 26.68
CA GLN A 587 23.73 2.29 26.27
C GLN A 587 23.82 2.54 24.77
N LEU A 588 22.99 1.88 23.96
CA LEU A 588 22.92 2.11 22.52
C LEU A 588 22.64 3.57 22.18
N PHE A 589 21.67 4.17 22.86
CA PHE A 589 21.25 5.57 22.67
C PHE A 589 22.22 6.55 23.31
N ILE A 590 22.85 6.16 24.42
CA ILE A 590 23.93 6.93 25.04
C ILE A 590 25.13 6.99 24.09
N ASN A 591 25.49 5.89 23.43
CA ASN A 591 26.56 5.85 22.44
C ASN A 591 26.25 6.77 21.24
N ALA A 592 25.02 6.71 20.73
CA ALA A 592 24.57 7.60 19.67
C ALA A 592 24.65 9.08 20.09
N ARG A 593 24.21 9.42 21.31
CA ARG A 593 24.30 10.78 21.87
C ARG A 593 25.74 11.23 22.11
N ASN A 594 26.58 10.36 22.67
CA ASN A 594 27.96 10.71 22.95
C ASN A 594 28.71 11.01 21.66
N TRP A 595 28.47 10.22 20.61
CA TRP A 595 29.02 10.50 19.29
C TRP A 595 28.60 11.87 18.73
N THR A 596 27.34 12.29 18.89
CA THR A 596 26.92 13.64 18.46
C THR A 596 27.56 14.77 19.28
N GLN A 597 28.03 14.47 20.50
CA GLN A 597 28.68 15.42 21.41
C GLN A 597 30.20 15.45 21.26
N GLU A 598 30.81 14.39 20.74
CA GLU A 598 32.25 14.28 20.50
C GLU A 598 32.74 15.17 19.34
N GLY A 599 31.82 15.77 18.57
CA GLY A 599 31.99 16.82 17.55
C GLY A 599 33.42 17.06 17.02
N GLY A 600 33.73 16.48 15.87
CA GLY A 600 34.84 16.90 15.02
C GLY A 600 34.94 16.12 13.71
N CYS A 601 34.70 16.82 12.59
CA CYS A 601 34.95 16.45 11.18
C CYS A 601 34.06 15.37 10.53
#